data_AF-A0A5N6J9M5-F1
#
_entry.id   AF-A0A5N6J9M5-F1
#
_cell.length_a   1.000
_cell.length_b   1.000
_cell.length_c   1.000
_cell.angle_alpha   90.00
_cell.angle_beta   90.00
_cell.angle_gamma   90.00
#
_symmetry.space_group_name_H-M   'P 1'
#
loop_
_entity.id
_entity.type
_entity.pdbx_description
1 polymer ?
#
loop_
_entity_poly.entity_id
_entity_poly.type
_entity_poly.pdbx_seq_one_letter_code
_entity_poly.pdbx_strand_id
1 'polypeptide(L)'
;MKHMLAKYVRDYVKKAPPSPPPDWKKKTTIRCICLNCASLRDFIDDPSSTTKDFALGEKRRNHLDQQIDKTLFTTTIVKANPHKLRVEKTQALLVSNFKAWVARVQIANSVLDQLSQKDCLEDMLGNQYHSILSHQNLVLPDDLPALLAPPGLRNIVQRIVPAKRPFGQ
;
A
#
# COMPACT_ATOMS: atom_id res chain seq x y z
N MET A 1 -8.27 11.17 -26.25
CA MET A 1 -7.52 9.94 -25.89
C MET A 1 -6.33 10.21 -24.96
N LYS A 2 -5.41 11.13 -25.29
CA LYS A 2 -4.23 11.52 -24.47
C LYS A 2 -4.55 11.73 -22.97
N HIS A 3 -5.52 12.60 -22.67
CA HIS A 3 -5.91 12.89 -21.28
C HIS A 3 -6.47 11.67 -20.54
N MET A 4 -7.14 10.75 -21.25
CA MET A 4 -7.70 9.54 -20.62
C MET A 4 -6.61 8.56 -20.21
N LEU A 5 -5.60 8.34 -21.05
CA LEU A 5 -4.48 7.46 -20.72
C LEU A 5 -3.62 8.05 -19.60
N ALA A 6 -3.34 9.35 -19.65
CA ALA A 6 -2.63 10.03 -18.57
C ALA A 6 -3.41 9.97 -17.23
N LYS A 7 -4.75 10.10 -17.28
CA LYS A 7 -5.61 9.95 -16.11
C LYS A 7 -5.66 8.50 -15.63
N TYR A 8 -5.71 7.52 -16.52
CA TYR A 8 -5.61 6.10 -16.18
C TYR A 8 -4.31 5.80 -15.41
N VAL A 9 -3.15 6.24 -15.92
CA VAL A 9 -1.86 6.05 -15.23
C VAL A 9 -1.80 6.75 -13.86
N ARG A 10 -2.43 7.92 -13.71
CA ARG A 10 -2.46 8.63 -12.41
C ARG A 10 -3.45 8.05 -11.41
N ASP A 11 -4.66 7.74 -11.85
CA ASP A 11 -5.79 7.45 -10.95
C ASP A 11 -5.96 5.94 -10.70
N TYR A 12 -5.69 5.11 -11.71
CA TYR A 12 -5.77 3.65 -11.57
C TYR A 12 -4.48 3.10 -10.93
N VAL A 13 -3.31 3.34 -11.54
CA VAL A 13 -2.05 2.80 -11.02
C VAL A 13 -1.71 3.43 -9.67
N LYS A 14 -1.91 4.75 -9.55
CA LYS A 14 -1.56 5.60 -8.41
C LYS A 14 -0.04 5.64 -8.14
N LYS A 15 0.37 6.60 -7.31
CA LYS A 15 1.76 6.70 -6.84
C LYS A 15 2.13 5.44 -6.06
N ALA A 16 3.38 4.99 -6.21
CA ALA A 16 3.92 3.87 -5.45
C ALA A 16 3.71 4.08 -3.93
N PRO A 17 3.08 3.13 -3.21
CA PRO A 17 3.10 3.13 -1.77
C PRO A 17 4.53 2.88 -1.28
N PRO A 18 4.85 3.20 0.00
CA PRO A 18 6.14 2.85 0.56
C PRO A 18 6.39 1.35 0.40
N SER A 19 7.55 0.96 -0.12
CA SER A 19 7.93 -0.45 -0.20
C SER A 19 8.00 -1.03 1.22
N PRO A 20 7.42 -2.22 1.49
CA PRO A 20 7.64 -2.91 2.75
C PRO A 20 9.15 -3.19 2.89
N PRO A 21 9.80 -2.70 3.97
CA PRO A 21 11.22 -2.93 4.14
C PRO A 21 11.53 -4.44 4.27
N PRO A 22 12.62 -4.95 3.67
CA PRO A 22 13.08 -6.33 3.87
C PRO A 22 13.41 -6.62 5.34
N ASP A 23 13.92 -5.60 6.05
CA ASP A 23 14.26 -5.64 7.46
C ASP A 23 13.69 -4.40 8.17
N TRP A 24 12.76 -4.61 9.10
CA TRP A 24 12.14 -3.53 9.91
C TRP A 24 13.12 -2.73 10.78
N LYS A 25 14.36 -3.20 10.94
CA LYS A 25 15.39 -2.64 11.84
C LYS A 25 15.79 -1.20 11.54
N LYS A 26 15.42 -0.62 10.40
CA LYS A 26 15.82 0.74 10.02
C LYS A 26 14.64 1.50 9.43
N LYS A 27 13.85 2.18 10.27
CA LYS A 27 13.24 3.47 9.88
C LYS A 27 12.58 4.29 10.98
N THR A 28 12.33 3.75 12.17
CA THR A 28 11.80 4.59 13.26
C THR A 28 12.95 5.27 14.00
N THR A 29 13.15 6.56 13.76
CA THR A 29 14.19 7.35 14.43
C THR A 29 13.67 7.85 15.79
N ILE A 30 13.44 6.93 16.73
CA ILE A 30 13.07 7.30 18.10
C ILE A 30 14.33 7.80 18.80
N ARG A 31 14.50 9.13 18.92
CA ARG A 31 15.65 9.76 19.58
C ARG A 31 15.54 9.77 21.10
N CYS A 32 14.33 9.63 21.63
CA CYS A 32 14.09 9.64 23.07
C CYS A 32 14.65 8.38 23.74
N ILE A 33 15.36 8.57 24.86
CA ILE A 33 16.03 7.50 25.62
C ILE A 33 15.21 7.01 26.84
N CYS A 34 13.98 7.50 27.02
CA CYS A 34 13.16 7.11 28.18
C CYS A 34 12.77 5.62 28.12
N LEU A 35 12.47 5.03 29.29
CA LEU A 35 12.14 3.60 29.42
C LEU A 35 10.98 3.16 28.49
N ASN A 36 9.97 4.01 28.34
CA ASN A 36 8.83 3.71 27.46
C ASN A 36 9.26 3.69 25.98
N CYS A 37 10.13 4.62 25.58
CA CYS A 37 10.68 4.68 24.22
C CYS A 37 11.66 3.53 23.94
N ALA A 38 12.39 3.06 24.95
CA ALA A 38 13.18 1.82 24.84
C ALA A 38 12.25 0.62 24.57
N SER A 39 11.20 0.43 25.38
CA SER A 39 10.23 -0.65 25.18
C SER A 39 9.48 -0.57 23.83
N LEU A 40 9.29 0.63 23.30
CA LEU A 40 8.75 0.85 21.96
C LEU A 40 9.75 0.43 20.87
N ARG A 41 11.05 0.77 21.02
CA ARG A 41 12.10 0.31 20.10
C ARG A 41 12.21 -1.21 20.09
N ASP A 42 12.23 -1.85 21.26
CA ASP A 42 12.31 -3.31 21.37
C ASP A 42 11.13 -3.98 20.64
N PHE A 43 9.92 -3.41 20.74
CA PHE A 43 8.76 -3.89 19.99
C PHE A 43 8.88 -3.69 18.49
N ILE A 44 9.41 -2.54 18.06
CA ILE A 44 9.64 -2.27 16.63
C ILE A 44 10.65 -3.28 16.06
N ASP A 45 11.70 -3.57 16.81
CA ASP A 45 12.79 -4.47 16.42
C ASP A 45 12.41 -5.96 16.47
N ASP A 46 11.38 -6.34 17.23
CA ASP A 46 10.88 -7.71 17.31
C ASP A 46 10.01 -8.09 16.08
N PRO A 47 10.49 -8.94 15.17
CA PRO A 47 9.74 -9.31 13.97
C PRO A 47 8.53 -10.20 14.26
N SER A 48 8.47 -10.87 15.41
CA SER A 48 7.40 -11.80 15.77
C SER A 48 6.15 -11.10 16.30
N SER A 49 6.31 -9.89 16.83
CA SER A 49 5.22 -9.12 17.42
C SER A 49 4.64 -8.12 16.43
N THR A 50 3.34 -8.24 16.17
CA THR A 50 2.58 -7.34 15.29
C THR A 50 1.84 -6.24 16.05
N THR A 51 1.52 -6.47 17.32
CA THR A 51 0.72 -5.56 18.14
C THR A 51 1.27 -5.53 19.57
N LYS A 52 1.33 -4.33 20.18
CA LYS A 52 1.69 -4.17 21.59
C LYS A 52 0.85 -3.11 22.28
N ASP A 53 0.42 -3.41 23.49
CA ASP A 53 -0.35 -2.52 24.34
C ASP A 53 0.53 -1.89 25.42
N PHE A 54 0.57 -0.56 25.47
CA PHE A 54 1.28 0.21 26.48
C PHE A 54 0.28 0.77 27.51
N ALA A 55 0.22 0.15 28.68
CA ALA A 55 -0.58 0.62 29.81
C ALA A 55 0.16 1.75 30.54
N LEU A 56 -0.06 2.99 30.10
CA LEU A 56 0.66 4.18 30.59
C LEU A 56 -0.33 5.29 30.93
N GLY A 57 0.07 6.21 31.82
CA GLY A 57 -0.67 7.45 32.05
C GLY A 57 -0.73 8.34 30.80
N GLU A 58 -1.72 9.24 30.73
CA GLU A 58 -2.04 10.02 29.53
C GLU A 58 -0.84 10.77 28.93
N LYS A 59 -0.09 11.52 29.74
CA LYS A 59 1.10 12.25 29.28
C LYS A 59 2.13 11.33 28.61
N ARG A 60 2.32 10.12 29.14
CA ARG A 60 3.26 9.13 28.60
C ARG A 60 2.73 8.48 27.33
N ARG A 61 1.41 8.24 27.23
CA ARG A 61 0.77 7.77 25.99
C ARG A 61 0.94 8.80 24.88
N ASN A 62 0.64 10.06 25.14
CA ASN A 62 0.79 11.13 24.15
C ASN A 62 2.26 11.30 23.73
N HIS A 63 3.19 11.19 24.67
CA HIS A 63 4.63 11.19 24.36
C HIS A 63 5.02 10.06 23.41
N LEU A 64 4.62 8.81 23.69
CA LEU A 64 4.90 7.68 22.80
C LEU A 64 4.24 7.87 21.43
N ASP A 65 3.00 8.34 21.41
CA ASP A 65 2.24 8.54 20.20
C ASP A 65 2.94 9.49 19.21
N GLN A 66 3.58 10.54 19.74
CA GLN A 66 4.39 11.51 18.99
C GLN A 66 5.71 10.93 18.42
N GLN A 67 6.24 9.85 18.98
CA GLN A 67 7.47 9.22 18.49
C GLN A 67 7.23 8.21 17.36
N ILE A 68 5.96 7.85 17.11
CA ILE A 68 5.58 6.78 16.20
C ILE A 68 5.35 7.33 14.79
N ASP A 69 5.99 6.72 13.81
CA ASP A 69 5.74 7.00 12.39
C ASP A 69 4.38 6.43 11.97
N LYS A 70 3.38 7.30 11.80
CA LYS A 70 2.02 6.92 11.42
C LYS A 70 1.91 6.33 10.01
N THR A 71 2.98 6.40 9.20
CA THR A 71 3.02 5.76 7.88
C THR A 71 3.27 4.25 7.97
N LEU A 72 3.89 3.79 9.06
CA LEU A 72 4.29 2.40 9.27
C LEU A 72 3.55 1.72 10.43
N PHE A 73 2.99 2.50 11.34
CA PHE A 73 2.32 2.01 12.54
C PHE A 73 0.97 2.69 12.73
N THR A 74 -0.02 1.90 13.16
CA THR A 74 -1.31 2.39 13.60
C THR A 74 -1.32 2.48 15.12
N THR A 75 -1.88 3.56 15.66
CA THR A 75 -2.00 3.77 17.10
C THR A 75 -3.45 3.99 17.49
N THR A 76 -3.93 3.23 18.47
CA THR A 76 -5.31 3.30 18.95
C THR A 76 -5.33 3.40 20.47
N ILE A 77 -6.16 4.30 21.01
CA ILE A 77 -6.40 4.36 22.45
C ILE A 77 -7.46 3.32 22.80
N VAL A 78 -7.06 2.30 23.56
CA VAL A 78 -7.97 1.29 24.10
C VAL A 78 -8.50 1.81 25.44
N LYS A 79 -9.80 2.09 25.48
CA LYS A 79 -10.52 2.50 26.68
C LYS A 79 -10.69 1.30 27.63
N ALA A 80 -9.69 1.08 28.49
CA ALA A 80 -9.69 0.11 29.58
C ALA A 80 -9.33 0.80 30.91
N ASN A 81 -9.44 0.13 32.05
CA ASN A 81 -8.87 0.62 33.30
C ASN A 81 -7.63 -0.21 33.68
N PRO A 82 -6.40 0.34 33.57
CA PRO A 82 -6.03 1.65 33.04
C PRO A 82 -6.08 1.73 31.49
N HIS A 83 -6.24 2.94 30.93
CA HIS A 83 -6.25 3.16 29.48
C HIS A 83 -4.91 2.75 28.85
N LYS A 84 -4.95 2.18 27.65
CA LYS A 84 -3.76 1.68 26.95
C LYS A 84 -3.58 2.37 25.60
N LEU A 85 -2.33 2.57 25.19
CA LEU A 85 -1.97 2.90 23.82
C LEU A 85 -1.63 1.59 23.10
N ARG A 86 -2.48 1.15 22.18
CA ARG A 86 -2.19 0.02 21.30
C ARG A 86 -1.41 0.50 20.10
N VAL A 87 -0.28 -0.12 19.82
CA VAL A 87 0.55 0.13 18.63
C VAL A 87 0.53 -1.13 17.78
N GLU A 88 0.12 -0.99 16.53
CA GLU A 88 0.03 -2.06 15.55
C GLU A 88 0.99 -1.79 14.40
N LYS A 89 1.79 -2.79 14.03
CA LYS A 89 2.59 -2.75 12.81
C LYS A 89 1.63 -2.85 11.64
N THR A 90 1.61 -1.84 10.77
CA THR A 90 0.70 -1.78 9.60
C THR A 90 1.12 -2.75 8.50
N GLN A 91 1.99 -3.74 8.80
CA GLN A 91 2.65 -4.64 7.85
C GLN A 91 1.69 -5.35 6.91
N ALA A 92 0.58 -5.92 7.41
CA ALA A 92 -0.39 -6.61 6.56
C ALA A 92 -1.02 -5.66 5.53
N LEU A 93 -1.30 -4.42 5.94
CA LEU A 93 -1.87 -3.40 5.08
C LEU A 93 -0.81 -2.82 4.12
N LEU A 94 0.43 -2.61 4.57
CA LEU A 94 1.53 -2.12 3.72
C LEU A 94 1.89 -3.16 2.65
N VAL A 95 2.05 -4.43 3.03
CA VAL A 95 2.29 -5.54 2.11
C VAL A 95 1.12 -5.72 1.15
N SER A 96 -0.13 -5.66 1.63
CA SER A 96 -1.32 -5.77 0.79
C SER A 96 -1.42 -4.62 -0.22
N ASN A 97 -1.22 -3.38 0.24
CA ASN A 97 -1.23 -2.19 -0.62
C ASN A 97 -0.10 -2.22 -1.65
N PHE A 98 1.10 -2.66 -1.25
CA PHE A 98 2.23 -2.80 -2.15
C PHE A 98 1.99 -3.89 -3.19
N LYS A 99 1.54 -5.09 -2.79
CA LYS A 99 1.14 -6.16 -3.71
C LYS A 99 0.06 -5.69 -4.69
N ALA A 100 -0.97 -5.01 -4.19
CA ALA A 100 -2.04 -4.48 -5.03
C ALA A 100 -1.54 -3.41 -6.00
N TRP A 101 -0.57 -2.57 -5.60
CA TRP A 101 0.07 -1.60 -6.48
C TRP A 101 0.91 -2.29 -7.57
N VAL A 102 1.76 -3.27 -7.21
CA VAL A 102 2.54 -4.06 -8.17
C VAL A 102 1.63 -4.70 -9.22
N ALA A 103 0.52 -5.31 -8.80
CA ALA A 103 -0.45 -5.90 -9.71
C ALA A 103 -1.05 -4.85 -10.68
N ARG A 104 -1.39 -3.65 -10.20
CA ARG A 104 -1.90 -2.57 -11.06
C ARG A 104 -0.85 -2.08 -12.05
N VAL A 105 0.41 -1.98 -11.65
CA VAL A 105 1.52 -1.63 -12.54
C VAL A 105 1.70 -2.68 -13.64
N GLN A 106 1.72 -3.97 -13.28
CA GLN A 106 1.83 -5.07 -14.24
C GLN A 106 0.67 -5.08 -15.24
N ILE A 107 -0.57 -4.91 -14.75
CA ILE A 107 -1.76 -4.81 -15.60
C ILE A 107 -1.65 -3.60 -16.53
N ALA A 108 -1.30 -2.43 -16.01
CA ALA A 108 -1.20 -1.21 -16.80
C ALA A 108 -0.10 -1.30 -17.87
N ASN A 109 1.08 -1.84 -17.54
CA ASN A 109 2.15 -2.07 -18.50
C ASN A 109 1.72 -3.04 -19.60
N SER A 110 1.05 -4.15 -19.26
CA SER A 110 0.53 -5.09 -20.25
C SER A 110 -0.53 -4.46 -21.17
N VAL A 111 -1.44 -3.65 -20.63
CA VAL A 111 -2.45 -2.93 -21.42
C VAL A 111 -1.81 -1.89 -22.33
N LEU A 112 -0.84 -1.11 -21.82
CA LEU A 112 -0.14 -0.10 -22.61
C LEU A 112 0.71 -0.73 -23.71
N ASP A 113 1.37 -1.86 -23.44
CA ASP A 113 2.13 -2.62 -24.44
C ASP A 113 1.22 -3.12 -25.57
N GLN A 114 0.08 -3.75 -25.23
CA GLN A 114 -0.91 -4.19 -26.23
C GLN A 114 -1.49 -3.03 -27.06
N LEU A 115 -1.67 -1.85 -26.45
CA LEU A 115 -2.11 -0.67 -27.18
C LEU A 115 -1.00 -0.12 -28.08
N SER A 116 0.25 -0.20 -27.65
CA SER A 116 1.41 0.29 -28.42
C SER A 116 1.68 -0.53 -29.68
N GLN A 117 1.33 -1.83 -29.65
CA GLN A 117 1.40 -2.72 -30.81
C GLN A 117 0.33 -2.43 -31.87
N LYS A 118 -0.66 -1.57 -31.58
CA LYS A 118 -1.63 -1.13 -32.58
C LYS A 118 -1.05 0.06 -33.34
N ASP A 119 -0.88 -0.12 -34.65
CA ASP A 119 -0.48 0.94 -35.57
C ASP A 119 -1.37 2.18 -35.36
N CYS A 120 -0.74 3.36 -35.26
CA CYS A 120 -1.29 4.70 -34.96
C CYS A 120 -1.29 5.18 -33.50
N LEU A 121 -0.96 4.38 -32.47
CA LEU A 121 -0.97 4.91 -31.09
C LEU A 121 0.04 6.06 -30.90
N GLU A 122 1.24 5.92 -31.47
CA GLU A 122 2.27 6.97 -31.44
C GLU A 122 1.78 8.25 -32.11
N ASP A 123 1.18 8.15 -33.31
CA ASP A 123 0.60 9.29 -34.02
C ASP A 123 -0.53 9.97 -33.25
N MET A 124 -1.42 9.16 -32.63
CA MET A 124 -2.54 9.67 -31.85
C MET A 124 -2.10 10.36 -30.55
N LEU A 125 -0.98 9.95 -29.95
CA LEU A 125 -0.46 10.52 -28.70
C LEU A 125 0.57 11.64 -28.95
N GLY A 126 1.27 11.60 -30.09
CA GLY A 126 2.32 12.54 -30.46
C GLY A 126 3.37 12.69 -29.36
N ASN A 127 3.75 13.93 -29.05
CA ASN A 127 4.75 14.26 -28.03
C ASN A 127 4.48 13.74 -26.60
N GLN A 128 3.25 13.31 -26.29
CA GLN A 128 2.90 12.75 -24.97
C GLN A 128 3.11 11.23 -24.89
N TYR A 129 3.41 10.56 -26.01
CA TYR A 129 3.56 9.11 -26.07
C TYR A 129 4.57 8.60 -25.03
N HIS A 130 5.83 9.02 -25.14
CA HIS A 130 6.89 8.60 -24.21
C HIS A 130 6.62 9.04 -22.76
N SER A 131 6.04 10.23 -22.55
CA SER A 131 5.70 10.73 -21.22
C SER A 131 4.67 9.85 -20.49
N ILE A 132 3.73 9.26 -21.25
CA ILE A 132 2.70 8.36 -20.69
C ILE A 132 3.27 6.96 -20.47
N LEU A 133 4.01 6.40 -21.45
CA LEU A 133 4.54 5.04 -21.36
C LEU A 133 5.68 4.89 -20.36
N SER A 134 6.50 5.93 -20.18
CA SER A 134 7.63 5.95 -19.24
C SER A 134 7.29 6.68 -17.93
N HIS A 135 6.01 6.79 -17.58
CA HIS A 135 5.59 7.52 -16.39
C HIS A 135 6.12 6.87 -15.10
N GLN A 136 6.56 7.67 -14.13
CA GLN A 136 7.13 7.23 -12.84
C GLN A 136 6.24 6.27 -12.02
N ASN A 137 4.94 6.18 -12.32
CA ASN A 137 4.00 5.30 -11.61
C ASN A 137 4.03 3.87 -12.17
N LEU A 138 4.58 3.70 -13.37
CA LEU A 138 4.67 2.41 -14.08
C LEU A 138 6.00 1.69 -13.83
N VAL A 139 6.93 2.35 -13.11
CA VAL A 139 8.25 1.80 -12.80
C VAL A 139 8.15 0.91 -11.57
N LEU A 140 8.49 -0.37 -11.73
CA LEU A 140 8.66 -1.31 -10.62
C LEU A 140 10.06 -1.17 -10.01
N PRO A 141 10.23 -1.29 -8.68
CA PRO A 141 11.55 -1.36 -8.06
C PRO A 141 12.27 -2.65 -8.47
N ASP A 142 13.60 -2.60 -8.61
CA ASP A 142 14.40 -3.79 -8.96
C ASP A 142 14.38 -4.86 -7.84
N ASP A 143 14.23 -4.45 -6.59
CA ASP A 143 14.24 -5.30 -5.40
C ASP A 143 12.86 -5.88 -5.04
N LEU A 144 12.01 -6.19 -6.03
CA LEU A 144 10.73 -6.84 -5.72
C LEU A 144 11.01 -8.20 -5.06
N PRO A 145 10.50 -8.45 -3.84
CA PRO A 145 10.47 -9.82 -3.32
C PRO A 145 9.77 -10.65 -4.39
N ALA A 146 10.29 -11.84 -4.71
CA ALA A 146 9.76 -12.75 -5.72
C ALA A 146 8.27 -13.05 -5.46
N LEU A 147 7.41 -12.12 -5.86
CA LEU A 147 5.98 -12.23 -5.78
C LEU A 147 5.61 -12.98 -7.02
N LEU A 148 5.42 -14.28 -6.78
CA LEU A 148 4.78 -15.28 -7.62
C LEU A 148 4.13 -14.64 -8.85
N ALA A 149 4.64 -15.02 -10.01
CA ALA A 149 4.10 -14.69 -11.31
C ALA A 149 2.56 -14.75 -11.28
N PRO A 150 1.86 -13.79 -11.91
CA PRO A 150 0.41 -13.78 -11.89
C PRO A 150 -0.12 -15.11 -12.45
N PRO A 151 -1.03 -15.80 -11.73
CA PRO A 151 -1.83 -16.85 -12.33
C PRO A 151 -2.51 -16.24 -13.55
N GLY A 152 -2.24 -16.82 -14.72
CA GLY A 152 -2.65 -16.27 -16.00
C GLY A 152 -4.09 -15.77 -15.98
N LEU A 153 -4.30 -14.61 -16.62
CA LEU A 153 -5.59 -14.05 -16.99
C LEU A 153 -6.49 -15.12 -17.60
N ARG A 154 -7.27 -15.81 -16.75
CA ARG A 154 -8.42 -16.58 -17.19
C ARG A 154 -9.62 -15.65 -17.02
N ASN A 155 -10.11 -15.22 -18.17
CA ASN A 155 -11.33 -14.46 -18.38
C ASN A 155 -12.42 -14.77 -17.34
N ILE A 156 -12.79 -13.77 -16.54
CA ILE A 156 -14.09 -13.74 -15.88
C ILE A 156 -14.66 -12.31 -16.02
N VAL A 157 -15.26 -12.06 -17.18
CA VAL A 157 -16.39 -11.12 -17.25
C VAL A 157 -17.62 -11.95 -16.93
N GLN A 158 -17.99 -12.04 -15.66
CA GLN A 158 -19.37 -12.37 -15.29
C GLN A 158 -20.03 -11.11 -14.75
N ARG A 159 -20.79 -10.49 -15.63
CA ARG A 159 -21.74 -9.43 -15.34
C ARG A 159 -22.84 -10.02 -14.45
N ILE A 160 -22.71 -9.88 -13.14
CA ILE A 160 -23.78 -10.26 -12.20
C ILE A 160 -24.87 -9.19 -12.31
N VAL A 161 -25.91 -9.51 -13.07
CA VAL A 161 -27.19 -8.78 -13.07
C VAL A 161 -27.96 -9.20 -11.81
N PRO A 162 -28.48 -8.28 -10.98
CA PRO A 162 -29.31 -8.65 -9.84
C PRO A 162 -30.63 -9.27 -10.29
N ALA A 163 -30.94 -10.49 -9.84
CA ALA A 163 -32.22 -11.15 -10.07
C ALA A 163 -33.36 -10.42 -9.34
N LYS A 164 -34.45 -10.13 -10.06
CA LYS A 164 -35.71 -9.61 -9.49
C LYS A 164 -36.33 -10.66 -8.55
N ARG A 165 -36.79 -10.23 -7.38
CA ARG A 165 -37.56 -11.07 -6.44
C ARG A 165 -38.93 -11.40 -7.04
N PRO A 166 -39.46 -12.62 -6.87
CA PRO A 166 -40.86 -12.89 -7.21
C PRO A 166 -41.77 -12.27 -6.15
N PHE A 167 -42.88 -11.68 -6.60
CA PHE A 167 -43.99 -11.25 -5.76
C PHE A 167 -44.76 -12.49 -5.29
N GLY A 168 -45.00 -12.59 -3.98
CA GLY A 168 -45.83 -13.63 -3.38
C GLY A 168 -47.31 -13.39 -3.63
N GLN A 169 -48.04 -14.48 -3.88
CA GLN A 169 -49.49 -14.59 -3.79
C GLN A 169 -49.96 -14.56 -2.34
#